data_AF-A0A2K6KBD1-F1
#
_entry.id   AF-A0A2K6KBD1-F1
#
_cell.length_a   1.000
_cell.length_b   1.000
_cell.length_c   1.000
_cell.angle_alpha   90.00
_cell.angle_beta   90.00
_cell.angle_gamma   90.00
#
_symmetry.space_group_name_H-M   'P 1'
#
loop_
_entity.id
_entity.type
_entity.pdbx_description
1 polymer ?
#
loop_
_entity_poly.entity_id
_entity_poly.type
_entity_poly.pdbx_seq_one_letter_code
_entity_poly.pdbx_strand_id
1 'polypeptide(L)'
;MAQASPFRPKRVDGAGSPEAQPAQELLILPTGVFQVAEKMEKRTCALCPKDVEYNVLYFAQSENIAAHENCLLYSSGLVESEDHDPLNPDRSFDVESVKKEIQRGRKLKCKFCHKRGATVGCDLKNCNKNYHFFCAKKDDAVPQSDGVRGIYKYLIKHF
;
A
#
# COMPACT_ATOMS: atom_id res chain seq x y z
N MET A 1 -48.45 55.72 36.69
CA MET A 1 -48.82 56.87 35.84
C MET A 1 -47.54 57.23 35.08
N ALA A 2 -47.36 56.75 33.84
CA ALA A 2 -47.88 57.36 32.60
C ALA A 2 -47.32 58.80 32.43
N GLN A 3 -46.56 59.15 31.39
CA GLN A 3 -46.87 58.98 29.96
C GLN A 3 -45.61 58.97 29.07
N ALA A 4 -45.78 58.65 27.79
CA ALA A 4 -44.74 58.58 26.77
C ALA A 4 -44.51 59.92 26.04
N SER A 5 -43.46 59.98 25.20
CA SER A 5 -43.43 60.83 24.00
C SER A 5 -42.66 60.12 22.86
N PRO A 6 -43.09 60.24 21.58
CA PRO A 6 -42.50 59.52 20.45
C PRO A 6 -41.71 60.42 19.48
N PHE A 7 -40.91 59.84 18.57
CA PHE A 7 -41.05 59.99 17.11
C PHE A 7 -40.08 59.11 16.29
N ARG A 8 -40.55 58.65 15.13
CA ARG A 8 -39.83 57.99 14.01
C ARG A 8 -39.15 59.07 13.11
N PRO A 9 -38.40 58.78 12.01
CA PRO A 9 -38.34 57.57 11.15
C PRO A 9 -36.92 56.93 11.12
N LYS A 10 -36.47 56.07 10.20
CA LYS A 10 -37.02 55.49 8.94
C LYS A 10 -36.58 54.01 8.77
N ARG A 11 -35.89 53.68 7.67
CA ARG A 11 -35.13 52.46 7.29
C ARG A 11 -34.20 52.85 6.13
N VAL A 12 -33.08 52.14 5.98
CA VAL A 12 -32.55 51.73 4.67
C VAL A 12 -32.15 50.26 4.80
N ASP A 13 -32.49 49.44 3.80
CA ASP A 13 -32.25 48.00 3.82
C ASP A 13 -30.86 47.68 3.24
N GLY A 14 -30.16 46.71 3.84
CA GLY A 14 -28.84 46.24 3.41
C GLY A 14 -28.72 44.74 3.68
N ALA A 15 -28.93 43.93 2.64
CA ALA A 15 -28.92 42.47 2.74
C ALA A 15 -27.47 41.92 2.84
N GLY A 16 -27.30 40.84 3.61
CA GLY A 16 -25.98 40.23 3.84
C GLY A 16 -26.04 38.97 4.72
N SER A 17 -26.78 37.96 4.24
CA SER A 17 -26.93 36.53 4.58
C SER A 17 -26.33 35.89 5.86
N PRO A 18 -26.93 34.77 6.35
CA PRO A 18 -26.80 34.35 7.75
C PRO A 18 -25.93 33.10 8.01
N GLU A 19 -25.65 32.93 9.30
CA GLU A 19 -25.66 31.69 10.09
C GLU A 19 -25.36 30.31 9.45
N ALA A 20 -24.31 29.69 10.00
CA ALA A 20 -24.26 28.32 10.52
C ALA A 20 -25.16 27.22 9.91
N GLN A 21 -24.49 26.29 9.21
CA GLN A 21 -24.67 24.82 9.21
C GLN A 21 -26.09 24.23 9.32
N PRO A 22 -26.39 23.25 8.44
CA PRO A 22 -26.32 21.88 8.97
C PRO A 22 -25.41 20.95 8.16
N ALA A 23 -24.84 19.95 8.85
CA ALA A 23 -24.17 18.84 8.21
C ALA A 23 -25.19 17.98 7.45
N GLN A 24 -25.07 17.91 6.12
CA GLN A 24 -25.88 17.00 5.32
C GLN A 24 -25.13 15.69 5.08
N GLU A 25 -25.47 14.75 5.95
CA GLU A 25 -25.33 13.31 5.84
C GLU A 25 -25.61 12.83 4.40
N LEU A 26 -24.56 12.46 3.67
CA LEU A 26 -24.66 12.04 2.27
C LEU A 26 -24.98 10.54 2.20
N LEU A 27 -26.21 10.27 1.77
CA LEU A 27 -26.88 8.98 1.79
C LEU A 27 -26.11 7.90 1.01
N ILE A 28 -25.75 6.80 1.68
CA ILE A 28 -25.23 5.60 1.03
C ILE A 28 -26.41 4.82 0.44
N LEU A 29 -26.49 4.76 -0.89
CA LEU A 29 -27.40 3.87 -1.62
C LEU A 29 -26.66 2.61 -2.08
N PRO A 30 -27.21 1.40 -1.89
CA PRO A 30 -26.53 0.15 -2.21
C PRO A 30 -26.74 -0.24 -3.69
N THR A 31 -25.91 0.29 -4.59
CA THR A 31 -25.82 -0.18 -5.97
C THR A 31 -24.41 -0.67 -6.30
N GLY A 32 -24.24 -1.99 -6.33
CA GLY A 32 -23.15 -2.70 -7.03
C GLY A 32 -21.76 -2.07 -6.91
N VAL A 33 -21.23 -1.95 -5.70
CA VAL A 33 -19.89 -1.39 -5.50
C VAL A 33 -18.85 -2.33 -6.09
N PHE A 34 -18.34 -1.99 -7.28
CA PHE A 34 -17.01 -2.44 -7.70
C PHE A 34 -16.02 -1.88 -6.67
N GLN A 35 -15.63 -2.70 -5.70
CA GLN A 35 -14.66 -2.32 -4.69
C GLN A 35 -13.33 -2.08 -5.39
N VAL A 36 -12.95 -0.82 -5.56
CA VAL A 36 -11.63 -0.44 -6.06
C VAL A 36 -10.61 -0.90 -5.03
N ALA A 37 -9.84 -1.92 -5.38
CA ALA A 37 -8.82 -2.49 -4.50
C ALA A 37 -7.76 -1.42 -4.18
N GLU A 38 -7.53 -1.17 -2.88
CA GLU A 38 -6.51 -0.23 -2.43
C GLU A 38 -5.12 -0.70 -2.91
N LYS A 39 -4.32 0.22 -3.47
CA LYS A 39 -2.98 -0.07 -3.96
C LYS A 39 -1.92 0.50 -3.01
N MET A 40 -0.79 -0.16 -2.90
CA MET A 40 0.36 0.36 -2.14
C MET A 40 1.05 1.49 -2.90
N GLU A 41 1.45 2.54 -2.17
CA GLU A 41 2.13 3.71 -2.72
C GLU A 41 3.67 3.56 -2.71
N LYS A 42 4.32 3.76 -3.86
CA LYS A 42 5.78 3.74 -4.01
C LYS A 42 6.38 5.00 -3.37
N ARG A 43 7.31 4.80 -2.44
CA ARG A 43 8.06 5.85 -1.74
C ARG A 43 9.56 5.54 -1.81
N THR A 44 10.38 6.58 -1.78
CA THR A 44 11.84 6.44 -1.62
C THR A 44 12.28 6.93 -0.25
N CYS A 45 13.22 6.22 0.38
CA CYS A 45 13.78 6.62 1.66
C CYS A 45 14.64 7.88 1.49
N ALA A 46 14.27 8.98 2.17
CA ALA A 46 14.98 10.25 2.10
C ALA A 46 16.40 10.24 2.69
N LEU A 47 16.78 9.18 3.42
CA LEU A 47 18.08 9.04 4.10
C LEU A 47 19.01 8.01 3.43
N CYS A 48 18.46 7.05 2.68
CA CYS A 48 19.28 6.10 1.95
C CYS A 48 19.84 6.76 0.68
N PRO A 49 21.04 6.36 0.20
CA PRO A 49 21.51 6.77 -1.11
C PRO A 49 20.47 6.44 -2.19
N LYS A 50 20.51 7.20 -3.29
CA LYS A 50 19.89 6.72 -4.54
C LYS A 50 20.63 5.45 -5.00
N ASP A 51 19.96 4.62 -5.80
CA ASP A 51 20.54 3.42 -6.41
C ASP A 51 20.91 2.24 -5.47
N VAL A 52 20.50 2.22 -4.19
CA VAL A 52 20.60 1.02 -3.32
C VAL A 52 19.29 0.23 -3.30
N GLU A 53 19.38 -1.10 -3.37
CA GLU A 53 18.26 -2.07 -3.52
C GLU A 53 17.20 -2.09 -2.38
N TYR A 54 17.37 -1.25 -1.36
CA TYR A 54 16.47 -1.08 -0.21
C TYR A 54 15.96 0.37 -0.06
N ASN A 55 16.29 1.30 -0.97
CA ASN A 55 15.79 2.67 -0.88
C ASN A 55 14.34 2.82 -1.37
N VAL A 56 13.84 1.94 -2.24
CA VAL A 56 12.43 1.89 -2.66
C VAL A 56 11.64 1.02 -1.69
N LEU A 57 10.59 1.61 -1.14
CA LEU A 57 9.58 0.94 -0.33
C LEU A 57 8.19 1.25 -0.87
N TYR A 58 7.27 0.34 -0.60
CA TYR A 58 5.85 0.52 -0.82
C TYR A 58 5.17 0.65 0.53
N PHE A 59 4.23 1.60 0.64
CA PHE A 59 3.53 1.95 1.86
C PHE A 59 2.01 1.93 1.67
N ALA A 60 1.28 1.45 2.66
CA ALA A 60 -0.18 1.54 2.74
C ALA A 60 -0.56 2.11 4.11
N GLN A 61 -1.13 3.32 4.11
CA GLN A 61 -1.39 4.06 5.35
C GLN A 61 -2.57 3.48 6.14
N SER A 62 -3.61 3.01 5.44
CA SER A 62 -4.82 2.42 6.01
C SER A 62 -4.53 1.25 6.97
N GLU A 63 -3.57 0.42 6.59
CA GLU A 63 -3.21 -0.84 7.25
C GLU A 63 -1.86 -0.75 7.98
N ASN A 64 -1.19 0.41 7.91
CA ASN A 64 0.14 0.66 8.47
C ASN A 64 1.19 -0.38 8.01
N ILE A 65 1.22 -0.65 6.70
CA ILE A 65 2.13 -1.63 6.09
C ILE A 65 3.23 -0.88 5.32
N ALA A 66 4.49 -1.28 5.55
CA ALA A 66 5.63 -0.89 4.74
C ALA A 66 6.43 -2.14 4.32
N ALA A 67 6.82 -2.23 3.05
CA ALA A 67 7.64 -3.31 2.51
C ALA A 67 8.62 -2.77 1.46
N HIS A 68 9.85 -3.29 1.41
CA HIS A 68 10.77 -2.97 0.31
C HIS A 68 10.22 -3.50 -1.03
N GLU A 69 10.47 -2.79 -2.12
CA GLU A 69 10.06 -3.22 -3.48
C GLU A 69 10.54 -4.65 -3.78
N ASN A 70 11.82 -4.94 -3.54
CA ASN A 70 12.39 -6.28 -3.73
C ASN A 70 11.81 -7.37 -2.81
N CYS A 71 11.25 -7.00 -1.64
CA CYS A 71 10.54 -7.96 -0.79
C CYS A 71 9.16 -8.32 -1.35
N LEU A 72 8.51 -7.41 -2.08
CA LEU A 72 7.22 -7.65 -2.72
C LEU A 72 7.38 -8.43 -4.02
N LEU A 73 8.27 -7.96 -4.92
CA LEU A 73 8.51 -8.56 -6.24
C LEU A 73 8.84 -10.05 -6.18
N TYR A 74 9.80 -10.43 -5.33
CA TYR A 74 10.26 -11.82 -5.21
C TYR A 74 9.40 -12.68 -4.27
N SER A 75 8.25 -12.17 -3.81
CA SER A 75 7.36 -12.87 -2.89
C SER A 75 6.48 -13.85 -3.65
N SER A 76 6.61 -15.16 -3.39
CA SER A 76 6.00 -16.19 -4.26
C SER A 76 4.47 -16.27 -4.26
N GLY A 77 3.79 -15.51 -3.40
CA GLY A 77 2.33 -15.39 -3.35
C GLY A 77 1.81 -14.00 -3.78
N LEU A 78 2.67 -13.14 -4.33
CA LEU A 78 2.25 -11.85 -4.91
C LEU A 78 2.32 -11.87 -6.43
N VAL A 79 1.45 -11.07 -7.02
CA VAL A 79 1.40 -10.76 -8.45
C VAL A 79 1.26 -9.25 -8.54
N GLU A 80 1.91 -8.63 -9.53
CA GLU A 80 1.73 -7.20 -9.81
C GLU A 80 0.30 -6.95 -10.31
N SER A 81 -0.28 -5.82 -9.89
CA SER A 81 -1.63 -5.42 -10.30
C SER A 81 -1.62 -4.90 -11.74
N GLU A 82 -2.44 -5.49 -12.60
CA GLU A 82 -2.66 -5.03 -13.98
C GLU A 82 -3.35 -3.66 -14.05
N ASP A 83 -4.07 -3.25 -12.98
CA ASP A 83 -4.61 -1.89 -12.86
C ASP A 83 -3.46 -0.88 -12.70
N HIS A 84 -3.25 -0.03 -13.72
CA HIS A 84 -2.33 1.10 -13.64
C HIS A 84 -2.79 2.11 -12.58
N ASP A 85 -1.97 2.29 -11.56
CA ASP A 85 -2.11 3.35 -10.58
C ASP A 85 -1.43 4.64 -11.10
N PRO A 86 -2.15 5.78 -11.23
CA PRO A 86 -1.54 7.05 -11.66
C PRO A 86 -0.38 7.54 -10.79
N LEU A 87 -0.32 7.13 -9.52
CA LEU A 87 0.78 7.45 -8.60
C LEU A 87 1.99 6.53 -8.81
N ASN A 88 1.77 5.33 -9.34
CA ASN A 88 2.75 4.26 -9.43
C ASN A 88 2.76 3.64 -10.85
N PRO A 89 3.11 4.43 -11.89
CA PRO A 89 2.95 4.03 -13.30
C PRO A 89 3.76 2.78 -13.67
N ASP A 90 4.90 2.56 -12.99
CA ASP A 90 5.78 1.42 -13.26
C ASP A 90 5.21 0.08 -12.79
N ARG A 91 4.63 0.04 -11.58
CA ARG A 91 4.26 -1.18 -10.85
C ARG A 91 3.28 -0.88 -9.71
N SER A 92 2.26 -1.72 -9.56
CA SER A 92 1.22 -1.59 -8.53
C SER A 92 1.03 -2.89 -7.75
N PHE A 93 0.71 -2.80 -6.45
CA PHE A 93 0.44 -3.95 -5.58
C PHE A 93 -0.85 -3.73 -4.78
N ASP A 94 -1.77 -4.70 -4.80
CA ASP A 94 -2.98 -4.66 -3.98
C ASP A 94 -2.67 -4.89 -2.48
N VAL A 95 -3.17 -3.99 -1.63
CA VAL A 95 -2.95 -4.01 -0.18
C VAL A 95 -3.48 -5.29 0.46
N GLU A 96 -4.62 -5.80 0.01
CA GLU A 96 -5.23 -7.00 0.58
C GLU A 96 -4.45 -8.28 0.20
N SER A 97 -3.89 -8.33 -1.01
CA SER A 97 -2.95 -9.38 -1.44
C SER A 97 -1.66 -9.35 -0.62
N VAL A 98 -1.13 -8.16 -0.32
CA VAL A 98 0.06 -8.00 0.55
C VAL A 98 -0.24 -8.40 2.00
N LYS A 99 -1.43 -8.11 2.53
CA LYS A 99 -1.87 -8.61 3.85
C LYS A 99 -1.94 -10.14 3.90
N LYS A 100 -2.55 -10.77 2.89
CA LYS A 100 -2.61 -12.24 2.75
C LYS A 100 -1.20 -12.83 2.71
N GLU A 101 -0.29 -12.21 1.97
CA GLU A 101 1.09 -12.65 1.85
C GLU A 101 1.89 -12.51 3.14
N ILE A 102 1.74 -11.40 3.89
CA ILE A 102 2.32 -11.22 5.23
C ILE A 102 1.79 -12.31 6.17
N GLN A 103 0.50 -12.62 6.12
CA GLN A 103 -0.12 -13.68 6.92
C GLN A 103 0.36 -15.10 6.52
N ARG A 104 0.68 -15.34 5.24
CA ARG A 104 1.40 -16.54 4.79
C ARG A 104 2.82 -16.57 5.36
N GLY A 105 3.56 -15.47 5.21
CA GLY A 105 4.94 -15.31 5.70
C GLY A 105 5.12 -15.57 7.20
N ARG A 106 4.15 -15.21 8.03
CA ARG A 106 4.13 -15.52 9.48
C ARG A 106 4.24 -17.02 9.80
N LYS A 107 3.89 -17.91 8.87
CA LYS A 107 3.99 -19.38 8.99
C LYS A 107 5.32 -19.93 8.45
N LEU A 108 6.03 -19.17 7.61
CA LEU A 108 7.22 -19.61 6.86
C LEU A 108 8.51 -19.21 7.58
N LYS A 109 9.42 -20.18 7.73
CA LYS A 109 10.72 -20.01 8.41
C LYS A 109 11.84 -19.88 7.37
N CYS A 110 12.68 -18.85 7.53
CA CYS A 110 13.84 -18.63 6.67
C CYS A 110 14.84 -19.78 6.81
N LYS A 111 15.29 -20.36 5.70
CA LYS A 111 16.31 -21.41 5.71
C LYS A 111 17.70 -20.90 6.14
N PHE A 112 18.03 -19.64 5.84
CA PHE A 112 19.26 -18.97 6.28
C PHE A 112 19.19 -18.48 7.73
N CYS A 113 18.34 -17.50 8.05
CA CYS A 113 18.35 -16.85 9.38
C CYS A 113 17.42 -17.49 10.42
N HIS A 114 16.65 -18.52 10.05
CA HIS A 114 15.73 -19.26 10.93
C HIS A 114 14.59 -18.44 11.58
N LYS A 115 14.40 -17.17 11.21
CA LYS A 115 13.26 -16.33 11.65
C LYS A 115 12.04 -16.51 10.74
N ARG A 116 10.86 -16.14 11.22
CA ARG A 116 9.59 -16.13 10.45
C ARG A 116 9.53 -14.95 9.47
N GLY A 117 8.53 -14.93 8.59
CA GLY A 117 8.33 -13.87 7.59
C GLY A 117 9.05 -14.10 6.27
N ALA A 118 9.48 -15.33 5.99
CA ALA A 118 10.24 -15.69 4.80
C ALA A 118 9.31 -16.03 3.64
N THR A 119 8.96 -15.05 2.81
CA THR A 119 7.97 -15.21 1.72
C THR A 119 8.58 -15.54 0.35
N VAL A 120 9.89 -15.36 0.18
CA VAL A 120 10.64 -15.69 -1.05
C VAL A 120 10.88 -17.20 -1.09
N GLY A 121 10.08 -17.91 -1.88
CA GLY A 121 10.23 -19.34 -2.13
C GLY A 121 11.16 -19.64 -3.30
N CYS A 122 11.66 -20.88 -3.35
CA CYS A 122 12.38 -21.39 -4.52
C CYS A 122 11.41 -21.78 -5.64
N ASP A 123 11.73 -21.46 -6.89
CA ASP A 123 10.88 -21.82 -8.05
C ASP A 123 11.05 -23.28 -8.52
N LEU A 124 11.99 -24.03 -7.93
CA LEU A 124 12.20 -25.44 -8.26
C LEU A 124 11.07 -26.31 -7.68
N LYS A 125 10.40 -27.10 -8.54
CA LYS A 125 9.17 -27.87 -8.22
C LYS A 125 9.20 -28.67 -6.91
N ASN A 126 10.35 -29.19 -6.50
CA ASN A 126 10.50 -30.03 -5.31
C ASN A 126 11.23 -29.31 -4.14
N CYS A 127 11.38 -27.98 -4.21
CA CYS A 127 12.08 -27.20 -3.20
C CYS A 127 11.12 -26.44 -2.29
N ASN A 128 11.09 -26.81 -1.01
CA ASN A 128 10.30 -26.14 0.03
C ASN A 128 11.12 -25.10 0.84
N LYS A 129 12.31 -24.71 0.37
CA LYS A 129 13.12 -23.68 1.03
C LYS A 129 12.47 -22.31 0.85
N ASN A 130 12.37 -21.56 1.94
CA ASN A 130 11.83 -20.20 2.00
C ASN A 130 12.87 -19.25 2.60
N TYR A 131 12.93 -18.01 2.13
CA TYR A 131 13.89 -17.00 2.55
C TYR A 131 13.24 -15.61 2.70
N HIS A 132 13.92 -14.69 3.38
CA HIS A 132 13.76 -13.26 3.14
C HIS A 132 14.62 -12.87 1.93
N PHE A 133 14.27 -11.82 1.18
CA PHE A 133 15.04 -11.36 0.01
C PHE A 133 16.56 -11.25 0.29
N PHE A 134 16.95 -10.46 1.28
CA PHE A 134 18.35 -10.29 1.70
C PHE A 134 19.00 -11.54 2.31
N CYS A 135 18.21 -12.55 2.69
CA CYS A 135 18.73 -13.84 3.14
C CYS A 135 19.02 -14.77 1.96
N ALA A 136 18.18 -14.78 0.93
CA ALA A 136 18.43 -15.53 -0.31
C ALA A 136 19.74 -15.05 -0.97
N LYS A 137 19.91 -13.73 -1.09
CA LYS A 137 21.13 -13.09 -1.62
C LYS A 137 22.42 -13.44 -0.83
N LYS A 138 22.30 -13.83 0.44
CA LYS A 138 23.44 -14.24 1.29
C LYS A 138 23.70 -15.75 1.28
N ASP A 139 22.77 -16.55 0.77
CA ASP A 139 22.83 -18.02 0.69
C ASP A 139 23.12 -18.48 -0.76
N ASP A 140 23.82 -17.65 -1.54
CA ASP A 140 24.16 -17.81 -2.96
C ASP A 140 22.99 -18.23 -3.88
N ALA A 141 21.77 -17.82 -3.52
CA ALA A 141 20.59 -17.99 -4.36
C ALA A 141 20.67 -17.08 -5.59
N VAL A 142 20.38 -17.63 -6.77
CA VAL A 142 20.44 -16.88 -8.03
C VAL A 142 19.09 -16.17 -8.24
N PRO A 143 19.05 -14.82 -8.27
CA PRO A 143 17.86 -14.11 -8.71
C PRO A 143 17.69 -14.30 -10.22
N GLN A 144 16.48 -14.63 -10.63
CA GLN A 144 16.05 -14.61 -12.02
C GLN A 144 14.94 -13.57 -12.15
N SER A 145 15.17 -12.54 -12.95
CA SER A 145 14.18 -11.50 -13.23
C SER A 145 14.05 -11.22 -14.72
N ASP A 146 12.82 -11.09 -15.19
CA ASP A 146 12.46 -10.56 -16.50
C ASP A 146 11.45 -9.43 -16.27
N GLY A 147 11.96 -8.19 -16.27
CA GLY A 147 11.16 -7.00 -15.98
C GLY A 147 10.15 -6.64 -17.07
N VAL A 148 10.30 -7.18 -18.29
CA VAL A 148 9.33 -6.98 -19.38
C VAL A 148 8.13 -7.92 -19.20
N ARG A 149 8.36 -9.11 -18.62
CA ARG A 149 7.34 -10.13 -18.39
C ARG A 149 6.79 -10.18 -16.96
N GLY A 150 7.21 -9.27 -16.08
CA GLY A 150 6.80 -9.25 -14.68
C GLY A 150 7.28 -10.46 -13.87
N ILE A 151 8.37 -11.13 -14.28
CA ILE A 151 8.83 -12.37 -13.64
C ILE A 151 9.94 -12.03 -12.65
N TYR A 152 9.76 -12.36 -11.36
CA TYR A 152 10.78 -12.20 -10.32
C TYR A 152 10.81 -13.46 -9.45
N LYS A 153 11.91 -14.22 -9.52
CA LYS A 153 12.03 -15.56 -8.95
C LYS A 153 13.43 -15.77 -8.37
N TYR A 154 13.55 -16.69 -7.41
CA TYR A 154 14.83 -17.17 -6.92
C TYR A 154 15.01 -18.66 -7.19
N LEU A 155 16.19 -19.00 -7.73
CA LEU A 155 16.66 -20.37 -7.88
C LEU A 155 17.76 -20.62 -6.85
N ILE A 156 17.41 -21.34 -5.78
CA ILE A 156 18.38 -21.75 -4.75
C ILE A 156 19.08 -23.02 -5.23
N LYS A 157 20.42 -23.04 -5.18
CA LYS A 157 21.19 -24.23 -5.52
C LYS A 157 20.86 -25.39 -4.57
N HIS A 158 20.71 -26.58 -5.14
CA HIS A 158 20.64 -27.83 -4.40
C HIS A 158 22.02 -28.47 -4.46
N PHE A 159 22.73 -28.41 -3.34
CA PHE A 159 23.84 -29.27 -2.99
C PHE A 159 23.32 -30.32 -2.02
#